data_AF-A0A699UHN8-F1
#
_entry.id   AF-A0A699UHN8-F1
#
_cell.length_a   1.000
_cell.length_b   1.000
_cell.length_c   1.000
_cell.angle_alpha   90.00
_cell.angle_beta   90.00
_cell.angle_gamma   90.00
#
_symmetry.space_group_name_H-M   'P 1'
#
loop_
_entity.id
_entity.type
_entity.pdbx_description
1 polymer ?
#
loop_
_entity_poly.entity_id
_entity_poly.type
_entity_poly.pdbx_seq_one_letter_code
_entity_poly.pdbx_strand_id
1 'polypeptide(L)'
;MNKAGSKLSKLDRFLISEGVMEDILDIKVTAIERLWSDHSPILLHSKKADFGPSPFKLYNSWLSKDGFDDIVKSTWDSIETSNGSNKINSHVKLRNLKNAIKKWQVDIRKIDRYQKSANLSKIHDIEKKIDDGSASIPDREKRIKLLQNINKIENLEALDL
;
A
#
# COMPACT_ATOMS: atom_id res chain seq x y z
N MET A 1 5.51 29.24 26.33
CA MET A 1 5.38 28.28 25.20
C MET A 1 3.91 28.13 24.85
N ASN A 2 3.56 28.38 23.59
CA ASN A 2 2.16 28.39 23.12
C ASN A 2 1.72 26.95 22.83
N LYS A 3 1.08 26.28 23.81
CA LYS A 3 0.72 24.85 23.74
C LYS A 3 -0.40 24.52 22.73
N ALA A 4 -0.98 25.50 22.05
CA ALA A 4 -2.16 25.34 21.20
C ALA A 4 -1.91 25.48 19.68
N GLY A 5 -0.66 25.72 19.23
CA GLY A 5 -0.37 25.86 17.80
C GLY A 5 -1.02 27.09 17.13
N SER A 6 -1.32 28.15 17.91
CA SER A 6 -2.01 29.37 17.43
C SER A 6 -1.15 30.27 16.52
N LYS A 7 0.13 29.93 16.34
CA LYS A 7 1.03 30.55 15.35
C LYS A 7 1.55 29.46 14.43
N LEU A 8 1.14 29.51 13.17
CA LEU A 8 1.70 28.67 12.11
C LEU A 8 2.98 29.31 11.59
N SER A 9 4.04 28.54 11.45
CA SER A 9 5.34 28.99 10.92
C SER A 9 5.87 27.94 9.95
N LYS A 10 6.43 28.38 8.81
CA LYS A 10 7.03 27.50 7.80
C LYS A 10 8.50 27.27 8.14
N LEU A 11 8.76 26.28 9.00
CA LEU A 11 10.10 25.95 9.49
C LEU A 11 10.79 24.90 8.61
N ASP A 12 10.03 23.94 8.10
CA ASP A 12 10.56 22.85 7.28
C ASP A 12 10.82 23.29 5.83
N ARG A 13 12.04 23.06 5.32
CA ARG A 13 12.50 23.53 3.99
C ARG A 13 13.51 22.56 3.37
N PHE A 14 13.55 22.51 2.04
CA PHE A 14 14.63 21.91 1.27
C PHE A 14 15.53 23.02 0.72
N LEU A 15 16.85 22.81 0.77
CA LEU A 15 17.83 23.65 0.10
C LEU A 15 18.30 22.90 -1.15
N ILE A 16 18.30 23.59 -2.29
CA ILE A 16 18.57 23.00 -3.60
C ILE A 16 19.60 23.89 -4.31
N SER A 17 20.61 23.29 -4.93
CA SER A 17 21.59 24.00 -5.76
C SER A 17 20.98 24.43 -7.08
N GLU A 18 21.47 25.52 -7.65
CA GLU A 18 20.97 26.08 -8.92
C GLU A 18 20.92 25.05 -10.06
N GLY A 19 21.98 24.25 -10.25
CA GLY A 19 22.02 23.21 -11.29
C GLY A 19 20.92 22.14 -11.17
N VAL A 20 20.39 21.87 -9.96
CA VAL A 20 19.30 20.90 -9.78
C VAL A 20 17.95 21.48 -10.23
N MET A 21 17.77 22.81 -10.12
CA MET A 21 16.58 23.47 -10.69
C MET A 21 16.62 23.47 -12.23
N GLU A 22 17.81 23.57 -12.82
CA GLU A 22 18.00 23.51 -14.27
C GLU A 22 17.70 22.11 -14.82
N ASP A 23 18.19 21.06 -14.14
CA ASP A 23 18.01 19.67 -14.56
C ASP A 23 16.57 19.15 -14.36
N ILE A 24 15.81 19.70 -13.41
CA ILE A 24 14.47 19.20 -13.05
C ILE A 24 13.47 20.36 -12.99
N LEU A 25 12.96 20.70 -14.18
CA LEU A 25 12.10 21.87 -14.42
C LEU A 25 10.75 21.89 -13.66
N ASP A 26 10.28 20.77 -13.10
CA ASP A 26 8.99 20.68 -12.40
C ASP A 26 9.11 20.29 -10.91
N ILE A 27 10.25 20.60 -10.27
CA ILE A 27 10.41 20.42 -8.82
C ILE A 27 9.35 21.22 -8.06
N LYS A 28 8.67 20.54 -7.14
CA LYS A 28 7.63 21.09 -6.26
C LYS A 28 7.81 20.57 -4.84
N VAL A 29 7.39 21.39 -3.88
CA VAL A 29 7.28 20.99 -2.48
C VAL A 29 5.81 21.02 -2.09
N THR A 30 5.31 19.93 -1.52
CA THR A 30 3.92 19.83 -1.04
C THR A 30 3.90 19.49 0.44
N ALA A 31 3.10 20.19 1.23
CA ALA A 31 2.84 19.81 2.62
C ALA A 31 1.88 18.63 2.66
N ILE A 32 2.24 17.58 3.39
CA ILE A 32 1.42 16.41 3.64
C ILE A 32 0.58 16.64 4.90
N GLU A 33 -0.58 15.99 4.96
CA GLU A 33 -1.45 15.99 6.13
C GLU A 33 -0.69 15.63 7.41
N ARG A 34 -0.94 16.40 8.47
CA ARG A 34 -0.33 16.22 9.78
C ARG A 34 -1.07 15.11 10.52
N LEU A 35 -0.38 14.02 10.83
CA LEU A 35 -0.95 12.90 11.58
C LEU A 35 -0.55 12.95 13.08
N TRP A 36 0.68 12.57 13.41
CA TRP A 36 1.11 12.33 14.80
C TRP A 36 2.12 13.35 15.37
N SER A 37 2.72 14.17 14.51
CA SER A 37 3.71 15.21 14.90
C SER A 37 3.05 16.59 15.02
N ASP A 38 3.66 17.48 15.78
CA ASP A 38 3.35 18.92 15.80
C ASP A 38 3.81 19.65 14.53
N HIS A 39 4.65 19.01 13.70
CA HIS A 39 5.05 19.46 12.36
C HIS A 39 4.24 18.77 11.24
N SER A 40 4.02 19.50 10.15
CA SER A 40 3.50 18.94 8.89
C SER A 40 4.66 18.47 8.01
N PRO A 41 4.73 17.18 7.64
CA PRO A 41 5.76 16.71 6.72
C PRO A 41 5.69 17.47 5.38
N ILE A 42 6.83 17.74 4.77
CA ILE A 42 6.91 18.30 3.41
C ILE A 42 7.58 17.31 2.46
N LEU A 43 7.04 17.20 1.25
CA LEU A 43 7.51 16.29 0.20
C LEU A 43 8.07 17.10 -0.96
N LEU A 44 9.35 16.91 -1.26
CA LEU A 44 9.96 17.35 -2.51
C LEU A 44 9.70 16.29 -3.59
N HIS A 45 9.07 16.69 -4.69
CA HIS A 45 8.81 15.80 -5.82
C HIS A 45 8.83 16.57 -7.14
N SER A 46 8.95 15.86 -8.26
CA SER A 46 8.80 16.42 -9.60
C SER A 46 7.78 15.58 -10.36
N LYS A 47 7.23 16.09 -11.46
CA LYS A 47 6.42 15.28 -12.38
C LYS A 47 7.17 13.98 -12.66
N LYS A 48 6.44 12.86 -12.51
CA LYS A 48 6.95 11.54 -12.93
C LYS A 48 7.39 11.66 -14.38
N ALA A 49 8.70 11.55 -14.61
CA ALA A 49 9.18 11.24 -15.95
C ALA A 49 8.52 9.92 -16.36
N ASP A 50 7.90 9.90 -17.54
CA ASP A 50 7.38 8.66 -18.10
C ASP A 50 8.57 7.83 -18.57
N PHE A 51 9.09 6.98 -17.69
CA PHE A 51 10.14 6.01 -18.00
C PHE A 51 9.61 4.82 -18.83
N GLY A 52 8.41 4.94 -19.39
CA GLY A 52 7.71 3.89 -20.11
C GLY A 52 6.95 2.93 -19.19
N PRO A 53 6.40 1.84 -19.76
CA PRO A 53 5.63 0.87 -19.01
C PRO A 53 6.46 0.29 -17.85
N SER A 54 5.97 0.45 -16.61
CA SER A 54 6.66 -0.15 -15.47
C SER A 54 6.79 -1.66 -15.66
N PRO A 55 7.99 -2.24 -15.43
CA PRO A 55 8.17 -3.66 -15.54
C PRO A 55 7.27 -4.38 -14.53
N PHE A 56 6.86 -5.60 -14.87
CA PHE A 56 6.17 -6.45 -13.90
C PHE A 56 7.16 -6.83 -12.80
N LYS A 57 6.77 -6.56 -11.55
CA LYS A 57 7.52 -6.96 -10.36
C LYS A 57 6.68 -7.98 -9.60
N LEU A 58 7.36 -8.99 -9.07
CA LEU A 58 6.82 -9.90 -8.06
C LEU A 58 7.36 -9.45 -6.71
N TYR A 59 6.49 -9.32 -5.72
CA TYR A 59 6.89 -8.89 -4.38
C TYR A 59 6.82 -10.07 -3.42
N ASN A 60 7.73 -10.09 -2.44
CA ASN A 60 7.80 -11.16 -1.46
C ASN A 60 6.54 -11.23 -0.59
N SER A 61 5.85 -10.09 -0.38
CA SER A 61 4.58 -10.08 0.35
C SER A 61 3.52 -10.97 -0.31
N TRP A 62 3.56 -11.13 -1.64
CA TRP A 62 2.59 -11.93 -2.39
C TRP A 62 2.74 -13.42 -2.09
N LEU A 63 3.96 -13.88 -1.84
CA LEU A 63 4.25 -15.26 -1.45
C LEU A 63 3.65 -15.60 -0.08
N SER A 64 3.40 -14.59 0.76
CA SER A 64 2.79 -14.75 2.08
C SER A 64 1.27 -14.57 2.07
N LYS A 65 0.65 -14.37 0.91
CA LYS A 65 -0.80 -14.18 0.79
C LYS A 65 -1.50 -15.45 0.35
N ASP A 66 -2.54 -15.79 1.09
CA ASP A 66 -3.42 -16.91 0.80
C ASP A 66 -3.98 -16.80 -0.64
N GLY A 67 -3.91 -17.90 -1.37
CA GLY A 67 -4.37 -18.02 -2.75
C GLY A 67 -3.37 -17.59 -3.84
N PHE A 68 -2.19 -17.05 -3.49
CA PHE A 68 -1.18 -16.74 -4.51
C PHE A 68 -0.68 -18.00 -5.23
N ASP A 69 -0.26 -19.01 -4.46
CA ASP A 69 0.25 -20.28 -4.99
C ASP A 69 -0.78 -21.00 -5.86
N ASP A 70 -2.06 -20.97 -5.45
CA ASP A 70 -3.15 -21.60 -6.18
C ASP A 70 -3.35 -20.94 -7.54
N ILE A 71 -3.22 -19.62 -7.62
CA ILE A 71 -3.36 -18.88 -8.88
C ILE A 71 -2.16 -19.13 -9.79
N VAL A 72 -0.97 -19.22 -9.22
CA VAL A 72 0.23 -19.57 -10.00
C VAL A 72 0.09 -20.97 -10.61
N LYS A 73 -0.25 -21.98 -9.78
CA LYS A 73 -0.41 -23.37 -10.22
C LYS A 73 -1.54 -23.52 -11.24
N SER A 74 -2.74 -23.05 -10.91
CA SER A 74 -3.91 -23.16 -11.79
C SER A 74 -3.69 -22.47 -13.13
N THR A 75 -3.06 -21.28 -13.14
CA THR A 75 -2.76 -20.58 -14.40
C THR A 75 -1.70 -21.32 -15.20
N TRP A 76 -0.68 -21.88 -14.55
CA TRP A 76 0.40 -22.60 -15.21
C TRP A 76 -0.09 -23.90 -15.87
N ASP A 77 -0.96 -24.63 -15.17
CA ASP A 77 -1.51 -25.92 -15.58
C ASP A 77 -2.64 -25.77 -16.60
N SER A 78 -3.42 -24.68 -16.54
CA SER A 78 -4.47 -24.38 -17.54
C SER A 78 -3.94 -24.20 -18.97
N ILE A 79 -2.63 -24.01 -19.12
CA ILE A 79 -1.97 -23.88 -20.42
C ILE A 79 -1.45 -25.26 -20.79
N GLU A 80 -2.38 -26.15 -21.11
CA GLU A 80 -2.09 -27.42 -21.75
C GLU A 80 -1.44 -27.17 -23.11
N THR A 81 -0.38 -27.94 -23.39
CA THR A 81 0.23 -28.12 -24.71
C THR A 81 -0.82 -28.63 -25.69
N SER A 82 -1.61 -27.71 -26.26
CA SER A 82 -2.55 -28.04 -27.31
C SER A 82 -1.79 -28.61 -28.51
N ASN A 83 -1.90 -29.92 -28.66
CA ASN A 83 -1.74 -30.68 -29.89
C ASN A 83 -0.31 -30.72 -30.47
N GLY A 84 0.39 -31.82 -30.15
CA GLY A 84 1.07 -32.67 -31.14
C GLY A 84 2.28 -32.16 -31.93
N SER A 85 2.56 -30.86 -32.03
CA SER A 85 3.69 -30.41 -32.87
C SER A 85 4.20 -28.99 -32.65
N ASN A 86 3.60 -28.17 -31.78
CA ASN A 86 4.12 -26.83 -31.51
C ASN A 86 4.45 -26.66 -30.03
N LYS A 87 5.74 -26.56 -29.71
CA LYS A 87 6.24 -26.12 -28.40
C LYS A 87 5.49 -24.84 -28.01
N ILE A 88 4.64 -24.88 -26.98
CA ILE A 88 4.13 -23.65 -26.40
C ILE A 88 5.35 -22.85 -25.97
N ASN A 89 5.52 -21.69 -26.60
CA ASN A 89 6.64 -20.84 -26.26
C ASN A 89 6.47 -20.38 -24.81
N SER A 90 7.50 -20.57 -24.00
CA SER A 90 7.55 -20.18 -22.59
C SER A 90 7.06 -18.74 -22.35
N HIS A 91 7.26 -17.85 -23.32
CA HIS A 91 6.76 -16.47 -23.27
C HIS A 91 5.23 -16.36 -23.15
N VAL A 92 4.47 -17.28 -23.77
CA VAL A 92 2.99 -17.28 -23.70
C VAL A 92 2.55 -17.68 -22.30
N LYS A 93 3.17 -18.71 -21.71
CA LYS A 93 2.90 -19.12 -20.33
C LYS A 93 3.19 -18.01 -19.34
N LEU A 94 4.36 -17.39 -19.45
CA LEU A 94 4.75 -16.26 -18.59
C LEU A 94 3.85 -15.04 -18.79
N ARG A 95 3.40 -14.75 -20.02
CA ARG A 95 2.46 -13.65 -20.28
C ARG A 95 1.10 -13.88 -19.62
N ASN A 96 0.56 -15.08 -19.71
CA ASN A 96 -0.71 -15.43 -19.09
C ASN A 96 -0.61 -15.41 -17.57
N LEU A 97 0.46 -15.98 -17.01
CA LEU A 97 0.75 -15.93 -15.58
C LEU A 97 0.83 -14.49 -15.06
N LYS A 98 1.57 -13.62 -15.76
CA LYS A 98 1.64 -12.18 -15.46
C LYS A 98 0.24 -11.54 -15.43
N ASN A 99 -0.63 -11.87 -16.38
CA ASN A 99 -1.98 -11.30 -16.44
C ASN A 99 -2.87 -11.81 -15.29
N ALA A 100 -2.79 -13.09 -14.95
CA ALA A 100 -3.50 -13.68 -13.83
C ALA A 100 -3.06 -13.06 -12.50
N ILE A 101 -1.75 -12.95 -12.27
CA ILE A 101 -1.19 -12.32 -11.06
C ILE A 101 -1.61 -10.86 -10.96
N LYS A 102 -1.59 -10.09 -12.07
CA LYS A 102 -2.06 -8.70 -12.08
C LYS A 102 -3.53 -8.58 -11.67
N LYS A 103 -4.40 -9.46 -12.17
CA LYS A 103 -5.82 -9.47 -11.80
C LYS A 103 -5.99 -9.80 -10.32
N TRP A 104 -5.35 -10.87 -9.86
CA TRP A 104 -5.36 -11.28 -8.45
C TRP A 104 -4.89 -10.16 -7.52
N GLN A 105 -3.79 -9.49 -7.86
CA GLN A 105 -3.24 -8.38 -7.08
C GLN A 105 -4.26 -7.25 -6.90
N VAL A 106 -5.00 -6.90 -7.97
CA VAL A 106 -6.05 -5.88 -7.91
C VAL A 106 -7.16 -6.30 -6.96
N ASP A 107 -7.57 -7.56 -7.00
CA ASP A 107 -8.65 -8.09 -6.17
C ASP A 107 -8.24 -8.19 -4.70
N ILE A 108 -7.05 -8.70 -4.40
CA ILE A 108 -6.48 -8.72 -3.05
C ILE A 108 -6.36 -7.31 -2.47
N ARG A 109 -5.84 -6.34 -3.24
CA ARG A 109 -5.74 -4.96 -2.76
C ARG A 109 -7.10 -4.35 -2.43
N LYS A 110 -8.17 -4.73 -3.12
CA LYS A 110 -9.54 -4.31 -2.78
C LYS A 110 -9.98 -4.93 -1.46
N ILE A 111 -9.69 -6.22 -1.25
CA ILE A 111 -10.00 -6.94 -0.01
C ILE A 111 -9.25 -6.31 1.17
N ASP A 112 -7.95 -6.06 1.05
CA ASP A 112 -7.14 -5.44 2.11
C ASP A 112 -7.71 -4.07 2.51
N ARG A 113 -8.01 -3.21 1.53
CA ARG A 113 -8.60 -1.89 1.78
C ARG A 113 -9.95 -1.99 2.48
N TYR A 114 -10.80 -2.91 2.04
CA TYR A 114 -12.09 -3.14 2.66
C TYR A 114 -11.93 -3.62 4.11
N GLN A 115 -11.06 -4.60 4.36
CA GLN A 115 -10.77 -5.12 5.70
C GLN A 115 -10.21 -4.02 6.61
N LYS A 116 -9.27 -3.21 6.12
CA LYS A 116 -8.69 -2.08 6.87
C LYS A 116 -9.77 -1.07 7.24
N SER A 117 -10.61 -0.64 6.29
CA SER A 117 -11.72 0.27 6.53
C SER A 117 -12.74 -0.29 7.53
N ALA A 118 -13.15 -1.56 7.37
CA ALA A 118 -14.07 -2.22 8.28
C ALA A 118 -13.50 -2.35 9.70
N ASN A 119 -12.20 -2.64 9.84
CA ASN A 119 -11.54 -2.72 11.14
C ASN A 119 -11.42 -1.35 11.81
N LEU A 120 -11.08 -0.30 11.05
CA LEU A 120 -11.05 1.08 11.56
C LEU A 120 -12.42 1.53 12.06
N SER A 121 -13.49 1.25 11.31
CA SER A 121 -14.86 1.55 11.73
C SER A 121 -15.22 0.86 13.05
N LYS A 122 -14.89 -0.43 13.20
CA LYS A 122 -15.11 -1.17 14.45
C LYS A 122 -14.28 -0.64 15.62
N ILE A 123 -13.05 -0.18 15.36
CA ILE A 123 -12.21 0.45 16.39
C ILE A 123 -12.86 1.76 16.86
N HIS A 124 -13.33 2.58 15.94
CA HIS A 124 -14.01 3.83 16.25
C HIS A 124 -15.29 3.60 17.09
N ASP A 125 -16.07 2.56 16.80
CA ASP A 125 -17.23 2.19 17.63
C ASP A 125 -16.83 1.76 19.05
N ILE A 126 -15.69 1.07 19.19
CA ILE A 126 -15.15 0.70 20.51
C ILE A 126 -14.61 1.93 21.24
N GLU A 127 -13.97 2.86 20.54
CA GLU A 127 -13.46 4.11 21.11
C GLU A 127 -14.58 4.97 21.68
N LYS A 128 -15.72 5.10 20.97
CA LYS A 128 -16.92 5.73 21.52
C LYS A 128 -17.37 5.11 22.84
N LYS A 129 -17.41 3.77 22.92
CA LYS A 129 -17.75 3.08 24.17
C LYS A 129 -16.74 3.34 25.28
N ILE A 130 -15.45 3.50 24.95
CA ILE A 130 -14.40 3.80 25.92
C ILE A 130 -14.61 5.22 26.46
N ASP A 131 -14.88 6.18 25.58
CA ASP A 131 -15.13 7.58 25.95
C ASP A 131 -16.38 7.73 26.81
N ASP A 132 -17.44 6.99 26.48
CA ASP A 132 -18.69 6.92 27.25
C ASP A 132 -18.56 6.12 28.57
N GLY A 133 -17.39 5.54 28.86
CA GLY A 133 -17.14 4.70 30.04
C GLY A 133 -17.88 3.35 30.05
N SER A 134 -18.56 2.99 28.96
CA SER A 134 -19.37 1.77 28.82
C SER A 134 -18.60 0.56 28.25
N ALA A 135 -17.34 0.74 27.86
CA ALA A 135 -16.53 -0.33 27.28
C ALA A 135 -16.19 -1.44 28.27
N SER A 136 -16.45 -2.68 27.84
CA SER A 136 -16.11 -3.90 28.58
C SER A 136 -14.65 -4.35 28.37
N ILE A 137 -14.17 -5.32 29.13
CA ILE A 137 -12.86 -5.95 28.92
C ILE A 137 -12.80 -6.62 27.52
N PRO A 138 -13.82 -7.40 27.09
CA PRO A 138 -13.86 -7.94 25.73
C PRO A 138 -13.79 -6.89 24.62
N ASP A 139 -14.40 -5.70 24.79
CA ASP A 139 -14.30 -4.62 23.81
C ASP A 139 -12.84 -4.16 23.64
N ARG A 140 -12.09 -4.03 24.76
CA ARG A 140 -10.67 -3.64 24.74
C ARG A 140 -9.79 -4.72 24.10
N GLU A 141 -10.00 -6.00 24.42
CA GLU A 141 -9.29 -7.11 23.78
C GLU A 141 -9.57 -7.18 22.27
N LYS A 142 -10.82 -6.96 21.87
CA LYS A 142 -11.22 -6.90 20.46
C LYS A 142 -10.52 -5.75 19.74
N ARG A 143 -10.41 -4.57 20.37
CA ARG A 143 -9.66 -3.43 19.83
C ARG A 143 -8.20 -3.79 19.55
N ILE A 144 -7.53 -4.47 20.47
CA ILE A 144 -6.14 -4.93 20.29
C ILE A 144 -6.02 -5.87 19.08
N LYS A 145 -6.91 -6.86 18.96
CA LYS A 145 -6.92 -7.79 17.81
C LYS A 145 -7.15 -7.07 16.49
N LEU A 146 -8.04 -6.08 16.45
CA LEU A 146 -8.31 -5.27 15.25
C LEU A 146 -7.08 -4.44 14.85
N LEU A 147 -6.38 -3.84 15.82
CA LEU A 147 -5.13 -3.11 15.57
C LEU A 147 -4.02 -4.03 15.05
N GLN A 148 -3.87 -5.23 15.62
CA GLN A 148 -2.92 -6.23 15.12
C GLN A 148 -3.22 -6.64 13.67
N ASN A 149 -4.50 -6.78 13.31
CA ASN A 149 -4.90 -7.10 11.94
C ASN A 149 -4.56 -5.96 10.97
N ILE A 150 -4.80 -4.70 11.33
CA ILE A 150 -4.43 -3.54 10.51
C ILE A 150 -2.91 -3.49 10.32
N ASN A 151 -2.14 -3.64 11.40
CA ASN A 151 -0.69 -3.64 11.36
C ASN A 151 -0.14 -4.78 10.48
N LYS A 152 -0.75 -5.98 10.53
CA LYS A 152 -0.39 -7.09 9.64
C LYS A 152 -0.56 -6.71 8.16
N ILE A 153 -1.67 -6.05 7.79
CA ILE A 153 -1.91 -5.59 6.42
C ILE A 153 -0.86 -4.54 6.02
N GLU A 154 -0.59 -3.56 6.87
CA GLU A 154 0.38 -2.49 6.60
C GLU A 154 1.81 -3.01 6.48
N ASN A 155 2.22 -3.97 7.32
CA ASN A 155 3.54 -4.59 7.23
C ASN A 155 3.73 -5.35 5.92
N LEU A 156 2.69 -6.06 5.45
CA LEU A 156 2.74 -6.72 4.14
C LEU A 156 2.81 -5.72 2.99
N GLU A 157 2.11 -4.59 3.08
CA GLU A 157 2.23 -3.51 2.09
C GLU A 157 3.62 -2.85 2.11
N ALA A 158 4.25 -2.72 3.29
CA ALA A 158 5.59 -2.15 3.42
C ALA A 158 6.69 -3.03 2.80
N LEU A 159 6.46 -4.34 2.68
CA LEU A 159 7.36 -5.25 1.95
C LEU A 159 7.32 -5.06 0.42
N ASP A 160 6.38 -4.27 -0.10
CA ASP A 160 6.27 -3.95 -1.53
C ASP A 160 7.06 -2.69 -1.93
N LEU A 161 7.80 -2.06 -1.00
CA LEU A 161 8.58 -0.83 -1.20
C LEU A 161 9.99 -1.08 -1.74
#